data_AF-A0A2W2BGJ8-F1
#
_entry.id   AF-A0A2W2BGJ8-F1
#
_cell.length_a   1.000
_cell.length_b   1.000
_cell.length_c   1.000
_cell.angle_alpha   90.00
_cell.angle_beta   90.00
_cell.angle_gamma   90.00
#
_symmetry.space_group_name_H-M   'P 1'
#
loop_
_entity.id
_entity.type
_entity.pdbx_description
1 polymer ?
#
loop_
_entity_poly.entity_id
_entity_poly.type
_entity_poly.pdbx_seq_one_letter_code
_entity_poly.pdbx_strand_id
1 'polypeptide(L)'
;MTIVDFDPQIAEQNGYRIERSAAGALISVPVSAEAIAEQRRTGAGRNTVSGNCGTATLTITKNKARQGINIQTSYVVKGTSLGHHWGVTGATGVGKVYTEPFSGLTTGSHWSATHFKSVYGWSSGFGQIDVGSFATLSNGAICHAGRATSNWG
;
A
#
# COMPACT_ATOMS: atom_id res chain seq x y z
N MET A 1 3.23 -7.21 1.33
CA MET A 1 3.76 -6.03 0.62
C MET A 1 5.27 -6.16 0.61
N THR A 2 5.90 -5.72 -0.48
CA THR A 2 7.34 -5.89 -0.67
C THR A 2 7.99 -4.60 -1.09
N ILE A 3 9.17 -4.33 -0.56
CA ILE A 3 10.02 -3.26 -1.09
C ILE A 3 10.47 -3.71 -2.46
N VAL A 4 10.52 -2.79 -3.41
CA VAL A 4 11.14 -3.04 -4.72
C VAL A 4 12.10 -1.92 -5.12
N ASP A 5 11.99 -0.75 -4.48
CA ASP A 5 12.85 0.39 -4.76
C ASP A 5 12.86 1.39 -3.59
N PHE A 6 13.70 2.41 -3.69
CA PHE A 6 13.82 3.53 -2.77
C PHE A 6 13.78 4.87 -3.52
N ASP A 7 13.06 5.84 -2.97
CA ASP A 7 13.15 7.25 -3.31
C ASP A 7 14.29 7.91 -2.50
N PRO A 8 15.43 8.26 -3.14
CA PRO A 8 16.58 8.82 -2.45
C PRO A 8 16.31 10.23 -1.92
N GLN A 9 15.45 11.01 -2.57
CA GLN A 9 15.14 12.37 -2.15
C GLN A 9 14.32 12.34 -0.87
N ILE A 10 13.31 11.47 -0.80
CA ILE A 10 12.53 11.26 0.42
C ILE A 10 13.41 10.73 1.55
N ALA A 11 14.29 9.76 1.26
CA ALA A 11 15.22 9.24 2.24
C ALA A 11 16.09 10.34 2.85
N GLU A 12 16.75 11.14 2.00
CA GLU A 12 17.64 12.22 2.43
C GLU A 12 16.90 13.29 3.25
N GLN A 13 15.72 13.71 2.79
CA GLN A 13 14.88 14.68 3.50
C GLN A 13 14.46 14.23 4.89
N ASN A 14 14.42 12.93 5.14
CA ASN A 14 14.02 12.32 6.41
C ASN A 14 15.21 11.76 7.21
N GLY A 15 16.45 12.13 6.84
CA GLY A 15 17.65 11.74 7.59
C GLY A 15 18.13 10.31 7.32
N TYR A 16 17.86 9.77 6.14
CA TYR A 16 18.36 8.49 5.66
C TYR A 16 19.28 8.65 4.44
N ARG A 17 20.18 7.71 4.26
CA ARG A 17 21.04 7.57 3.08
C ARG A 17 20.77 6.24 2.40
N ILE A 18 20.59 6.25 1.08
CA ILE A 18 20.49 5.02 0.30
C ILE A 18 21.88 4.54 -0.08
N GLU A 19 22.19 3.30 0.26
CA GLU A 19 23.48 2.66 -0.03
C GLU A 19 23.26 1.33 -0.74
N ARG A 20 24.30 0.84 -1.43
CA ARG A 20 24.30 -0.52 -1.95
C ARG A 20 25.04 -1.42 -0.96
N SER A 21 24.35 -2.45 -0.48
CA SER A 21 24.95 -3.48 0.37
C SER A 21 26.03 -4.28 -0.38
N ALA A 22 26.88 -4.99 0.35
CA ALA A 22 27.91 -5.87 -0.23
C ALA A 22 27.34 -6.95 -1.16
N ALA A 23 26.08 -7.35 -0.96
CA ALA A 23 25.35 -8.30 -1.81
C ALA A 23 24.67 -7.63 -3.02
N GLY A 24 24.89 -6.34 -3.24
CA GLY A 24 24.34 -5.59 -4.37
C GLY A 24 22.91 -5.06 -4.19
N ALA A 25 22.21 -5.38 -3.10
CA ALA A 25 20.87 -4.82 -2.83
C ALA A 25 20.95 -3.38 -2.31
N LEU A 26 20.03 -2.49 -2.72
CA LEU A 26 19.92 -1.17 -2.08
C LEU A 26 19.38 -1.32 -0.66
N ILE A 27 19.88 -0.48 0.24
CA ILE A 27 19.46 -0.37 1.64
C ILE A 27 19.29 1.09 2.03
N SER A 28 18.32 1.37 2.88
CA SER A 28 18.19 2.68 3.53
C SER A 28 18.86 2.63 4.91
N VAL A 29 19.81 3.54 5.13
CA VAL A 29 20.64 3.64 6.34
C VAL A 29 20.30 4.95 7.06
N PRO A 30 19.91 4.91 8.34
CA PRO A 30 19.58 6.13 9.08
C PRO A 30 20.87 6.87 9.44
N VAL A 31 20.93 8.16 9.16
CA VAL A 31 22.09 9.01 9.44
C VAL A 31 21.80 10.06 10.52
N SER A 32 20.54 10.49 10.67
CA SER A 32 20.14 11.41 11.75
C SER A 32 19.66 10.67 13.00
N ALA A 33 19.66 11.37 14.15
CA ALA A 33 19.18 10.81 15.41
C ALA A 33 17.70 10.42 15.33
N GLU A 34 16.90 11.22 14.64
CA GLU A 34 15.46 11.02 14.43
C GLU A 34 15.22 9.77 13.57
N ALA A 35 15.97 9.61 12.48
CA ALA A 35 15.90 8.44 11.62
C ALA A 35 16.30 7.16 12.38
N ILE A 36 17.33 7.23 13.23
CA ILE A 36 17.76 6.10 14.08
C ILE A 36 16.65 5.73 15.07
N ALA A 37 16.03 6.72 15.72
CA ALA A 37 14.95 6.50 16.68
C ALA A 37 13.72 5.88 16.00
N GLU A 38 13.33 6.40 14.84
CA GLU A 38 12.22 5.89 14.05
C GLU A 38 12.44 4.45 13.58
N GLN A 39 13.65 4.15 13.09
CA GLN A 39 13.99 2.81 12.65
C GLN A 39 13.90 1.79 13.80
N ARG A 40 14.34 2.18 15.01
CA ARG A 40 14.22 1.35 16.22
C ARG A 40 12.76 1.12 16.61
N ARG A 41 11.93 2.17 16.55
CA ARG A 41 10.50 2.12 16.92
C ARG A 41 9.69 1.24 15.97
N THR A 42 9.94 1.36 14.68
CA THR A 42 9.13 0.71 13.64
C THR A 42 9.59 -0.70 13.30
N GLY A 43 10.77 -1.12 13.77
CA GLY A 43 11.35 -2.42 13.44
C GLY A 43 11.69 -2.55 11.96
N ALA A 44 11.80 -1.43 11.24
CA ALA A 44 12.23 -1.34 9.86
C ALA A 44 13.74 -1.65 9.76
N GLY A 45 14.16 -2.86 10.11
CA GLY A 45 15.57 -3.27 10.04
C GLY A 45 16.12 -3.11 8.61
N ARG A 46 17.41 -2.75 8.48
CA ARG A 46 18.15 -2.50 7.21
C ARG A 46 17.37 -2.98 5.99
N ASN A 47 16.53 -2.10 5.46
CA ASN A 47 15.53 -2.49 4.47
C ASN A 47 16.27 -2.74 3.17
N THR A 48 16.59 -3.99 2.88
CA THR A 48 17.05 -4.39 1.55
C THR A 48 15.90 -4.27 0.56
N VAL A 49 16.21 -3.98 -0.71
CA VAL A 49 15.25 -4.02 -1.84
C VAL A 49 14.44 -5.31 -1.87
N SER A 50 14.89 -6.40 -1.26
CA SER A 50 14.09 -7.60 -1.01
C SER A 50 13.62 -7.68 0.45
N GLY A 51 12.31 -7.60 0.71
CA GLY A 51 11.76 -7.82 2.05
C GLY A 51 10.27 -7.53 2.21
N ASN A 52 9.63 -8.15 3.21
CA ASN A 52 8.24 -7.86 3.60
C ASN A 52 8.17 -6.55 4.40
N CYS A 53 7.65 -5.50 3.76
CA CYS A 53 7.46 -4.16 4.35
C CYS A 53 6.04 -3.91 4.87
N GLY A 54 5.13 -4.88 4.77
CA GLY A 54 3.75 -4.66 5.19
C GLY A 54 2.74 -5.69 4.70
N THR A 55 1.48 -5.47 5.04
CA THR A 55 0.32 -6.25 4.60
C THR A 55 -0.71 -5.32 3.99
N ALA A 56 -1.43 -5.81 2.98
CA ALA A 56 -2.50 -5.09 2.31
C ALA A 56 -3.77 -5.94 2.41
N THR A 57 -4.92 -5.31 2.60
CA THR A 57 -6.21 -6.01 2.65
C THR A 57 -7.22 -5.34 1.74
N LEU A 58 -8.11 -6.17 1.19
CA LEU A 58 -9.25 -5.74 0.40
C LEU A 58 -10.45 -6.57 0.82
N THR A 59 -11.53 -5.88 1.17
CA THR A 59 -12.81 -6.48 1.52
C THR A 59 -13.90 -5.74 0.76
N ILE A 60 -14.63 -6.47 -0.08
CA ILE A 60 -15.76 -5.92 -0.83
C ILE A 60 -17.03 -6.57 -0.35
N THR A 61 -18.01 -5.75 0.02
CA THR A 61 -19.31 -6.23 0.51
C THR A 61 -20.45 -5.64 -0.32
N LYS A 62 -21.52 -6.42 -0.50
CA LYS A 62 -22.74 -5.91 -1.13
C LYS A 62 -23.43 -4.88 -0.23
N ASN A 63 -23.84 -3.77 -0.83
CA ASN A 63 -24.72 -2.79 -0.21
C ASN A 63 -26.09 -2.83 -0.88
N LYS A 64 -27.00 -3.65 -0.34
CA LYS A 64 -28.35 -3.85 -0.89
C LYS A 64 -29.20 -2.58 -0.86
N ALA A 65 -29.03 -1.75 0.18
CA ALA A 65 -29.83 -0.55 0.38
C ALA A 65 -29.53 0.54 -0.65
N ARG A 66 -28.25 0.75 -0.98
CA ARG A 66 -27.80 1.83 -1.89
C ARG A 66 -27.59 1.39 -3.32
N GLN A 67 -27.93 0.16 -3.59
CA GLN A 67 -27.72 -0.43 -4.89
C GLN A 67 -26.23 -0.40 -5.38
N GLY A 68 -25.32 -1.00 -4.62
CA GLY A 68 -23.92 -1.14 -5.05
C GLY A 68 -23.06 -2.01 -4.15
N ILE A 69 -21.77 -1.71 -4.09
CA ILE A 69 -20.78 -2.36 -3.24
C ILE A 69 -20.06 -1.34 -2.35
N ASN A 70 -19.66 -1.77 -1.15
CA ASN A 70 -18.68 -1.06 -0.33
C ASN A 70 -17.33 -1.73 -0.53
N ILE A 71 -16.36 -0.96 -0.99
CA ILE A 71 -14.97 -1.37 -1.19
C ILE A 71 -14.18 -0.82 -0.02
N GLN A 72 -13.78 -1.70 0.90
CA GLN A 72 -12.89 -1.38 1.99
C GLN A 72 -11.50 -1.91 1.68
N THR A 73 -10.50 -1.04 1.73
CA THR A 73 -9.10 -1.41 1.49
C THR A 73 -8.21 -0.80 2.56
N SER A 74 -7.13 -1.48 2.90
CA SER A 74 -6.16 -0.99 3.88
C SER A 74 -4.76 -1.51 3.63
N TYR A 75 -3.79 -0.90 4.30
CA TYR A 75 -2.48 -1.50 4.50
C TYR A 75 -1.93 -1.20 5.90
N VAL A 76 -1.02 -2.07 6.33
CA VAL A 76 -0.11 -1.85 7.48
C VAL A 76 1.31 -2.01 6.97
N VAL A 77 2.18 -1.03 7.24
CA VAL A 77 3.58 -1.02 6.83
C VAL A 77 4.54 -0.94 8.01
N LYS A 78 5.77 -1.41 7.81
CA LYS A 78 6.86 -1.33 8.79
C LYS A 78 7.63 -0.03 8.59
N GLY A 79 7.07 1.05 9.14
CA GLY A 79 7.60 2.40 8.99
C GLY A 79 6.48 3.43 9.07
N THR A 80 6.85 4.70 9.04
CA THR A 80 5.89 5.78 8.79
C THR A 80 5.70 5.94 7.30
N SER A 81 4.48 5.71 6.81
CA SER A 81 4.06 6.05 5.46
C SER A 81 3.86 7.57 5.37
N LEU A 82 4.33 8.17 4.27
CA LEU A 82 4.12 9.60 3.94
C LEU A 82 2.99 9.80 2.93
N GLY A 83 2.67 8.76 2.18
CA GLY A 83 1.60 8.74 1.21
C GLY A 83 1.56 7.42 0.46
N HIS A 84 0.59 7.29 -0.44
CA HIS A 84 0.38 6.08 -1.21
C HIS A 84 -0.24 6.38 -2.57
N HIS A 85 0.13 5.55 -3.54
CA HIS A 85 -0.62 5.38 -4.77
C HIS A 85 -1.42 4.08 -4.65
N TRP A 86 -2.74 4.14 -4.72
CA TRP A 86 -3.58 2.98 -4.43
C TRP A 86 -4.82 2.96 -5.32
N GLY A 87 -5.07 1.82 -5.93
CA GLY A 87 -6.23 1.61 -6.79
C GLY A 87 -6.84 0.23 -6.55
N VAL A 88 -8.16 0.14 -6.76
CA VAL A 88 -8.89 -1.12 -6.77
C VAL A 88 -9.65 -1.21 -8.08
N THR A 89 -9.44 -2.30 -8.81
CA THR A 89 -10.22 -2.64 -9.99
C THR A 89 -11.01 -3.92 -9.77
N GLY A 90 -12.06 -4.11 -10.56
CA GLY A 90 -12.78 -5.38 -10.54
C GLY A 90 -13.85 -5.47 -11.61
N ALA A 91 -14.63 -6.53 -11.55
CA ALA A 91 -15.75 -6.75 -12.44
C ALA A 91 -16.94 -7.39 -11.74
N THR A 92 -18.13 -7.13 -12.27
CA THR A 92 -19.37 -7.81 -11.87
C THR A 92 -19.56 -9.12 -12.65
N GLY A 93 -20.42 -10.01 -12.15
CA GLY A 93 -20.79 -11.25 -12.82
C GLY A 93 -21.48 -11.07 -14.19
N VAL A 94 -21.90 -9.84 -14.52
CA VAL A 94 -22.43 -9.46 -15.85
C VAL A 94 -21.39 -8.76 -16.74
N GLY A 95 -20.10 -8.83 -16.38
CA GLY A 95 -18.99 -8.32 -17.19
C GLY A 95 -18.78 -6.81 -17.14
N LYS A 96 -19.40 -6.08 -16.20
CA LYS A 96 -19.14 -4.64 -16.02
C LYS A 96 -17.93 -4.43 -15.15
N VAL A 97 -16.94 -3.70 -15.66
CA VAL A 97 -15.72 -3.35 -14.93
C VAL A 97 -15.90 -2.07 -14.11
N TYR A 98 -15.14 -1.94 -13.03
CA TYR A 98 -15.04 -0.71 -12.24
C TYR A 98 -13.60 -0.49 -11.79
N THR A 99 -13.29 0.78 -11.51
CA THR A 99 -12.02 1.25 -10.99
C THR A 99 -12.32 2.30 -9.93
N GLU A 100 -11.66 2.19 -8.78
CA GLU A 100 -11.76 3.14 -7.68
C GLU A 100 -10.36 3.56 -7.22
N PRO A 101 -9.97 4.84 -7.38
CA PRO A 101 -8.73 5.35 -6.86
C PRO A 101 -8.86 5.64 -5.36
N PHE A 102 -7.81 5.34 -4.60
CA PHE A 102 -7.69 5.56 -3.17
C PHE A 102 -6.39 6.30 -2.78
N SER A 103 -5.60 6.74 -3.76
CA SER A 103 -4.35 7.47 -3.56
C SER A 103 -4.51 8.71 -2.68
N GLY A 104 -3.51 8.98 -1.84
CA GLY A 104 -3.55 10.12 -0.94
C GLY A 104 -2.32 10.22 -0.05
N LEU A 105 -2.32 11.25 0.79
CA LEU A 105 -1.34 11.39 1.87
C LEU A 105 -1.77 10.54 3.07
N THR A 106 -0.79 10.08 3.82
CA THR A 106 -1.02 9.41 5.09
C THR A 106 0.13 9.74 6.03
N THR A 107 -0.14 9.66 7.33
CA THR A 107 0.88 9.79 8.36
C THR A 107 0.73 8.64 9.33
N GLY A 108 1.69 7.73 9.31
CA GLY A 108 1.73 6.58 10.21
C GLY A 108 1.90 5.25 9.50
N SER A 109 1.81 4.16 10.26
CA SER A 109 2.07 2.80 9.78
C SER A 109 0.83 2.07 9.26
N HIS A 110 -0.36 2.67 9.39
CA HIS A 110 -1.62 2.07 8.96
C HIS A 110 -2.46 3.10 8.21
N TRP A 111 -3.10 2.64 7.14
CA TRP A 111 -4.08 3.41 6.39
C TRP A 111 -5.25 2.50 5.99
N SER A 112 -6.47 3.05 5.99
CA SER A 112 -7.66 2.38 5.50
C SER A 112 -8.66 3.36 4.92
N ALA A 113 -9.39 2.94 3.89
CA ALA A 113 -10.47 3.71 3.30
C ALA A 113 -11.63 2.82 2.87
N THR A 114 -12.83 3.40 2.80
CA THR A 114 -14.03 2.73 2.31
C THR A 114 -14.72 3.62 1.28
N HIS A 115 -14.87 3.15 0.05
CA HIS A 115 -15.66 3.82 -0.99
C HIS A 115 -16.90 3.01 -1.34
N PHE A 116 -18.01 3.72 -1.55
CA PHE A 116 -19.20 3.12 -2.15
C PHE A 116 -19.10 3.25 -3.67
N LYS A 117 -19.32 2.15 -4.38
CA LYS A 117 -19.43 2.14 -5.84
C LYS A 117 -20.77 1.56 -6.25
N SER A 118 -21.55 2.37 -6.98
CA SER A 118 -22.69 1.84 -7.72
C SER A 118 -22.16 0.98 -8.87
N VAL A 119 -22.60 -0.28 -8.87
CA VAL A 119 -22.44 -1.21 -9.99
C VAL A 119 -23.84 -1.43 -10.59
N TYR A 120 -24.04 -2.04 -11.76
CA TYR A 120 -25.37 -2.39 -12.32
C TYR A 120 -25.45 -3.91 -12.61
N GLY A 121 -26.56 -4.60 -12.27
CA GLY A 121 -26.76 -6.06 -12.49
C GLY A 121 -26.11 -7.07 -11.50
N TRP A 122 -26.08 -6.83 -10.18
CA TRP A 122 -25.11 -7.47 -9.23
C TRP A 122 -25.60 -8.76 -8.55
N SER A 123 -25.57 -9.85 -9.30
CA SER A 123 -25.63 -11.20 -8.72
C SER A 123 -24.33 -11.56 -7.97
N SER A 124 -23.17 -11.12 -8.46
CA SER A 124 -21.85 -11.40 -7.86
C SER A 124 -20.76 -10.53 -8.51
N GLY A 125 -19.53 -10.65 -8.04
CA GLY A 125 -18.35 -10.13 -8.71
C GLY A 125 -17.09 -10.26 -7.89
N PHE A 126 -16.00 -9.68 -8.40
CA PHE A 126 -14.70 -9.64 -7.72
C PHE A 126 -14.03 -8.28 -7.86
N GLY A 127 -13.08 -8.02 -6.97
CA GLY A 127 -12.18 -6.89 -7.05
C GLY A 127 -10.80 -7.27 -6.55
N GLN A 128 -9.82 -6.47 -6.93
CA GLN A 128 -8.42 -6.65 -6.60
C GLN A 128 -7.74 -5.30 -6.43
N ILE A 129 -6.72 -5.27 -5.59
CA ILE A 129 -5.80 -4.12 -5.54
C ILE A 129 -4.99 -4.09 -6.83
N ASP A 130 -4.84 -2.92 -7.41
CA ASP A 130 -4.15 -2.72 -8.68
C ASP A 130 -2.66 -3.03 -8.56
N VAL A 131 -2.12 -3.66 -9.60
CA VAL A 131 -0.67 -3.81 -9.76
C VAL A 131 -0.06 -2.41 -9.86
N GLY A 132 0.97 -2.15 -9.06
CA GLY A 132 1.56 -0.82 -8.94
C GLY A 132 0.99 0.01 -7.80
N SER A 133 0.03 -0.49 -7.02
CA SER A 133 -0.31 0.15 -5.75
C SER A 133 0.86 0.05 -4.76
N PHE A 134 1.23 1.15 -4.10
CA PHE A 134 2.33 1.22 -3.15
C PHE A 134 2.11 2.27 -2.06
N ALA A 135 2.81 2.09 -0.95
CA ALA A 135 2.99 3.10 0.08
C ALA A 135 4.45 3.59 0.08
N THR A 136 4.65 4.90 0.16
CA THR A 136 5.99 5.51 0.27
C THR A 136 6.30 5.75 1.73
N LEU A 137 7.41 5.19 2.21
CA LEU A 137 7.83 5.28 3.61
C LEU A 137 8.81 6.45 3.82
N SER A 138 8.89 6.92 5.06
CA SER A 138 9.77 8.01 5.47
C SER A 138 11.26 7.72 5.24
N ASN A 139 11.66 6.45 5.21
CA ASN A 139 13.04 6.05 4.88
C ASN A 139 13.30 5.95 3.37
N GLY A 140 12.37 6.45 2.54
CA GLY A 140 12.41 6.38 1.08
C GLY A 140 11.90 5.08 0.50
N ALA A 141 11.65 4.02 1.28
CA ALA A 141 11.23 2.74 0.72
C ALA A 141 9.87 2.84 0.01
N ILE A 142 9.79 2.25 -1.18
CA ILE A 142 8.53 2.10 -1.93
C ILE A 142 8.00 0.68 -1.68
N CYS A 143 6.96 0.60 -0.85
CA CYS A 143 6.38 -0.65 -0.39
C CYS A 143 5.16 -1.03 -1.25
N HIS A 144 5.34 -1.96 -2.19
CA HIS A 144 4.29 -2.36 -3.12
C HIS A 144 3.30 -3.35 -2.51
N ALA A 145 2.02 -3.12 -2.80
CA ALA A 145 0.96 -4.07 -2.53
C ALA A 145 1.12 -5.34 -3.38
N GLY A 146 0.80 -6.48 -2.78
CA GLY A 146 0.50 -7.67 -3.56
C GLY A 146 -0.91 -7.59 -4.13
N ARG A 147 -1.28 -8.56 -4.97
CA ARG A 147 -2.66 -8.72 -5.47
C ARG A 147 -3.56 -9.32 -4.38
N ALA A 148 -4.05 -8.50 -3.46
CA ALA A 148 -5.17 -8.92 -2.61
C ALA A 148 -6.47 -8.87 -3.43
N THR A 149 -7.27 -9.91 -3.34
CA THR A 149 -8.54 -10.05 -4.06
C THR A 149 -9.69 -10.25 -3.09
N SER A 150 -10.87 -9.77 -3.45
CA SER A 150 -12.10 -9.98 -2.68
C SER A 150 -13.26 -10.28 -3.62
N ASN A 151 -14.08 -11.27 -3.27
CA ASN A 151 -15.28 -11.66 -4.01
C ASN A 151 -16.52 -11.30 -3.20
N TRP A 152 -17.61 -10.99 -3.89
CA TRP A 152 -18.93 -10.83 -3.28
C TRP A 152 -20.01 -11.59 -4.05
N GLY A 153 -20.98 -12.12 -3.32
CA GLY A 153 -22.12 -12.89 -3.81
C GLY A 153 -23.41 -12.51 -3.09
#